data_AF-A0A0G0QP08-F1
#
_entry.id   AF-A0A0G0QP08-F1
#
_cell.length_a   1.000
_cell.length_b   1.000
_cell.length_c   1.000
_cell.angle_alpha   90.00
_cell.angle_beta   90.00
_cell.angle_gamma   90.00
#
_symmetry.space_group_name_H-M   'P 1'
#
loop_
_entity.id
_entity.type
_entity.pdbx_description
1 polymer ?
#
loop_
_entity_poly.entity_id
_entity_poly.type
_entity_poly.pdbx_seq_one_letter_code
_entity_poly.pdbx_strand_id
1 'polypeptide(L)' 'MDALKAITAFFQDERDEEIGIIAAGEILDFFLQTIGDDVYKKAVGDVKKLLKERMDDLDIELDLLTEK' A
#
# COMPACT_ATOMS: atom_id res chain seq x y z
N MET A 1 -6.48 6.37 -13.13
CA MET A 1 -5.29 6.70 -13.95
C MET A 1 -4.48 5.42 -14.04
N ASP A 2 -4.15 4.97 -15.25
CA ASP A 2 -3.39 3.73 -15.50
C ASP A 2 -1.93 3.95 -15.05
N ALA A 3 -1.36 3.02 -14.26
CA ALA A 3 0.01 3.13 -13.74
C ALA A 3 1.03 3.30 -14.86
N LEU A 4 0.81 2.66 -16.01
CA LEU A 4 1.68 2.78 -17.18
C LEU A 4 1.67 4.22 -17.72
N LYS A 5 0.50 4.86 -17.78
CA LYS A 5 0.39 6.26 -18.21
C LYS A 5 1.06 7.22 -17.24
N ALA A 6 0.96 6.95 -15.94
CA ALA A 6 1.62 7.76 -14.93
C ALA A 6 3.14 7.66 -15.03
N ILE A 7 3.67 6.45 -15.27
CA ILE A 7 5.11 6.23 -15.47
C ILE A 7 5.58 6.90 -16.77
N THR A 8 4.87 6.73 -17.88
CA THR A 8 5.21 7.43 -19.14
C THR A 8 5.19 8.95 -18.98
N ALA A 9 4.15 9.51 -18.33
CA ALA A 9 4.07 10.94 -18.08
C ALA A 9 5.20 11.44 -17.18
N PHE A 10 5.55 10.70 -16.13
CA PHE A 10 6.66 11.06 -15.24
C PHE A 10 8.00 11.14 -15.99
N PHE A 11 8.29 10.18 -16.88
CA PHE A 11 9.52 10.23 -17.68
C PHE A 11 9.53 11.39 -18.68
N GLN A 12 8.37 11.69 -19.27
CA GLN A 12 8.28 12.86 -20.14
C GLN A 12 8.49 14.17 -19.36
N ASP A 13 7.79 14.34 -18.24
CA ASP A 13 7.77 15.60 -17.50
C ASP A 13 9.07 15.87 -16.74
N GLU A 14 9.66 14.83 -16.13
CA GLU A 14 10.83 14.97 -15.25
C GLU A 14 12.15 14.68 -15.95
N ARG A 15 12.11 13.99 -17.11
CA ARG A 15 13.33 13.55 -17.83
C ARG A 15 13.37 13.94 -19.30
N ASP A 16 12.32 14.58 -19.82
CA ASP A 16 12.17 14.88 -21.26
C ASP A 16 12.37 13.63 -22.13
N GLU A 17 11.93 12.47 -21.61
CA GLU A 17 12.12 11.15 -22.20
C GLU A 17 10.77 10.50 -22.50
N GLU A 18 10.47 10.32 -23.79
CA GLU A 18 9.31 9.54 -24.23
C GLU A 18 9.58 8.04 -24.12
N ILE A 19 8.85 7.35 -23.25
CA ILE A 19 8.91 5.89 -23.13
C ILE A 19 7.61 5.21 -23.57
N GLY A 20 7.75 4.10 -24.29
CA GLY A 20 6.63 3.27 -24.71
C GLY A 20 6.04 2.44 -23.55
N ILE A 21 4.83 1.90 -23.78
CA ILE A 21 4.10 1.11 -22.78
C ILE A 21 4.83 -0.15 -22.29
N ILE A 22 5.68 -0.74 -23.15
CA ILE A 22 6.46 -1.94 -22.80
C ILE A 22 7.54 -1.57 -21.77
N ALA A 23 8.31 -0.50 -22.03
CA ALA A 23 9.32 -0.01 -21.10
C ALA A 23 8.70 0.46 -19.77
N ALA A 24 7.56 1.16 -19.84
CA ALA A 24 6.80 1.54 -18.64
C ALA A 24 6.34 0.30 -17.83
N GLY A 25 5.97 -0.78 -18.52
CA GLY A 25 5.61 -2.06 -17.91
C GLY A 25 6.79 -2.72 -17.20
N GLU A 26 7.95 -2.79 -17.85
CA GLU A 26 9.17 -3.34 -17.25
C GLU A 26 9.60 -2.58 -15.99
N ILE A 27 9.49 -1.24 -16.02
CA ILE A 27 9.76 -0.39 -14.86
C ILE A 27 8.76 -0.69 -13.72
N LEU A 28 7.47 -0.79 -14.05
CA LEU A 28 6.45 -1.13 -13.06
C LEU A 28 6.72 -2.49 -12.43
N ASP A 29 7.02 -3.51 -13.25
CA ASP A 29 7.33 -4.86 -12.79
C ASP A 29 8.57 -4.88 -11.87
N PHE A 30 9.62 -4.13 -12.22
CA PHE A 30 10.79 -3.98 -11.37
C PHE A 30 10.43 -3.44 -9.97
N PHE A 31 9.63 -2.38 -9.90
CA PHE A 31 9.20 -1.84 -8.61
C PHE A 31 8.31 -2.83 -7.85
N LEU A 32 7.34 -3.46 -8.51
CA LEU A 32 6.47 -4.44 -7.86
C LEU A 32 7.24 -5.65 -7.32
N GLN A 33 8.26 -6.12 -8.04
CA GLN A 33 9.13 -7.21 -7.56
C GLN A 33 10.04 -6.76 -6.40
N THR A 34 10.48 -5.51 -6.41
CA THR A 34 11.43 -5.00 -5.40
C THR A 34 10.73 -4.63 -4.09
N ILE A 35 9.55 -3.99 -4.15
CA ILE A 35 8.88 -3.43 -2.96
C ILE A 35 7.49 -4.01 -2.70
N GLY A 36 6.91 -4.80 -3.61
CA GLY A 36 5.54 -5.26 -3.50
C GLY A 36 5.26 -6.10 -2.26
N ASP A 37 6.16 -7.04 -1.93
CA ASP A 37 6.04 -7.90 -0.75
C ASP A 37 6.11 -7.11 0.56
N ASP A 38 7.04 -6.15 0.66
CA ASP A 38 7.18 -5.29 1.83
C ASP A 38 5.95 -4.38 2.02
N VAL A 39 5.44 -3.80 0.93
CA VAL A 39 4.20 -3.00 0.96
C VAL A 39 3.02 -3.85 1.43
N TYR A 40 2.89 -5.08 0.92
CA TYR A 40 1.81 -5.97 1.32
C TYR A 40 1.91 -6.39 2.80
N LYS A 41 3.10 -6.78 3.25
CA LYS A 41 3.36 -7.12 4.66
C LYS A 41 3.07 -5.96 5.59
N LYS A 42 3.46 -4.74 5.20
CA LYS A 42 3.15 -3.52 5.95
C LYS A 42 1.64 -3.32 6.05
N ALA A 43 0.91 -3.43 4.94
CA ALA A 43 -0.55 -3.30 4.94
C ALA A 43 -1.23 -4.32 5.88
N VAL A 44 -0.78 -5.58 5.87
CA VAL A 44 -1.27 -6.59 6.81
C VAL A 44 -0.95 -6.23 8.26
N GLY A 45 0.26 -5.71 8.52
CA GLY A 45 0.65 -5.21 9.84
C GLY A 45 -0.24 -4.06 10.34
N ASP A 46 -0.53 -3.10 9.46
CA ASP A 46 -1.39 -1.95 9.77
C ASP A 46 -2.82 -2.40 10.12
N VAL A 47 -3.39 -3.34 9.36
CA VAL A 47 -4.71 -3.92 9.65
C VAL A 47 -4.71 -4.68 10.98
N LYS A 48 -3.67 -5.47 11.26
CA LYS A 48 -3.54 -6.18 12.55
C LYS A 48 -3.50 -5.21 13.72
N LYS A 49 -2.76 -4.10 13.59
CA LYS A 49 -2.70 -3.07 14.63
C LYS A 49 -4.07 -2.45 14.88
N LEU A 50 -4.77 -2.04 13.81
CA LEU A 50 -6.11 -1.47 13.91
C LEU A 50 -7.08 -2.44 14.60
N LEU A 51 -7.08 -3.71 14.21
CA LEU A 51 -7.97 -4.72 14.82
C LEU A 51 -7.64 -4.94 16.29
N LYS A 52 -6.36 -4.95 16.65
CA LYS A 52 -5.95 -5.08 18.05
C LYS A 52 -6.47 -3.92 18.89
N GLU A 53 -6.32 -2.68 18.43
CA GLU A 53 -6.85 -1.51 19.13
C GLU A 53 -8.36 -1.61 19.36
N ARG A 54 -9.13 -2.09 18.36
CA ARG A 54 -10.58 -2.29 18.49
C ARG A 54 -10.95 -3.41 19.46
N MET A 55 -10.16 -4.48 19.51
CA MET A 55 -10.38 -5.57 20.45
C MET A 55 -10.10 -5.12 21.88
N ASP A 56 -9.00 -4.39 22.09
CA ASP A 56 -8.65 -3.83 23.39
C ASP A 56 -9.77 -2.87 23.89
N ASP A 57 -10.33 -2.03 23.01
CA ASP A 57 -11.49 -1.18 23.33
C ASP A 57 -12.72 -1.98 23.77
N LEU A 58 -13.02 -3.08 23.06
CA LEU A 58 -14.16 -3.95 23.35
C LEU A 58 -13.99 -4.70 24.67
N ASP A 59 -12.78 -5.18 24.96
CA ASP A 59 -12.47 -5.86 26.22
C ASP A 59 -12.72 -4.91 27.42
N ILE A 60 -12.28 -3.64 27.30
CA ILE A 60 -12.56 -2.61 28.32
C ILE A 60 -14.07 -2.39 28.48
N GLU A 61 -14.82 -2.31 27.38
CA GLU A 61 -16.28 -2.13 27.43
C GLU A 61 -16.98 -3.30 28.14
N LEU A 62 -16.55 -4.53 27.88
CA LEU A 62 -17.11 -5.73 28.51
C LEU A 62 -16.82 -5.77 30.02
N ASP A 63 -15.60 -5.44 30.43
CA ASP A 63 -15.22 -5.39 31.85
C ASP A 63 -16.12 -4.42 32.62
N LEU A 64 -16.38 -3.23 32.08
CA LEU A 64 -17.28 -2.23 32.67
C LEU A 64 -18.73 -2.71 32.82
N LEU A 65 -19.21 -3.59 31.93
CA LEU A 65 -20.55 -4.17 32.03
C LEU A 65 -20.64 -5.22 33.14
N THR A 66 -19.54 -5.88 33.48
CA THR A 66 -19.50 -6.94 34.50
C THR A 66 -19.19 -6.43 35.91
N GLU A 67 -18.63 -5.23 36.05
CA GLU A 67 -18.38 -4.58 37.35
C GLU A 67 -19.61 -3.88 37.97
N LYS A 68 -20.78 -3.96 37.32
CA LYS A 68 -22.07 -3.46 37.83
C LYS A 68 -22.91 -4.56 38.48
#